data_AF-A0A355AZ10-F1
#
_entry.id   AF-A0A355AZ10-F1
#
_cell.length_a   1.000
_cell.length_b   1.000
_cell.length_c   1.000
_cell.angle_alpha   90.00
_cell.angle_beta   90.00
_cell.angle_gamma   90.00
#
_symmetry.space_group_name_H-M   'P 1'
#
loop_
_entity.id
_entity.type
_entity.pdbx_description
1 polymer ?
#
loop_
_entity_poly.entity_id
_entity_poly.type
_entity_poly.pdbx_seq_one_letter_code
_entity_poly.pdbx_strand_id
1 'polypeptide(L)'
;MNATLPQPSPSLNQCSRDLAQHGYCLFRDALADDQLNALRTRLTEQALAEKQKGLSFQDGGPTQNWGDFRDSRGALRAQEFTEAQGGRNQRVWMLVNKGAVFRDLLGHRAVRELVTGVLGDHYLLSSHTANIANPGGVVMRLHTDQWWMP
;
A
#
# COMPACT_ATOMS: atom_id res chain seq x y z
N MET A 1 27.51 -6.69 17.62
CA MET A 1 26.52 -5.91 18.39
C MET A 1 25.14 -6.44 18.01
N ASN A 2 24.38 -7.00 18.96
CA ASN A 2 22.98 -7.35 18.71
C ASN A 2 22.17 -6.05 18.67
N ALA A 3 22.05 -5.44 17.49
CA ALA A 3 21.13 -4.32 17.34
C ALA A 3 19.72 -4.84 17.58
N THR A 4 19.08 -4.39 18.65
CA THR A 4 17.67 -4.68 18.92
C THR A 4 16.84 -4.12 17.76
N LEU A 5 16.03 -4.97 17.13
CA LEU A 5 15.15 -4.55 16.03
C LEU A 5 14.00 -3.67 16.56
N PRO A 6 13.52 -2.69 15.77
CA PRO A 6 12.36 -1.86 16.11
C PRO A 6 11.19 -2.70 16.63
N GLN A 7 10.58 -2.25 17.73
CA GLN A 7 9.38 -2.87 18.32
C GLN A 7 8.20 -1.90 18.22
N PRO A 8 6.94 -2.39 18.24
CA PRO A 8 5.76 -1.53 18.25
C PRO A 8 5.80 -0.48 19.37
N SER A 9 5.73 0.80 19.01
CA SER A 9 5.84 1.92 19.92
C SER A 9 4.76 2.98 19.66
N PRO A 10 4.13 3.57 20.70
CA PRO A 10 3.22 4.71 20.54
C PRO A 10 3.97 6.05 20.46
N SER A 11 5.31 6.05 20.49
CA SER A 11 6.12 7.27 20.51
C SER A 11 6.64 7.61 19.12
N LEU A 12 6.18 8.72 18.54
CA LEU A 12 6.68 9.23 17.25
C LEU A 12 8.18 9.54 17.29
N ASN A 13 8.70 10.00 18.43
CA ASN A 13 10.14 10.20 18.61
C ASN A 13 10.93 8.90 18.53
N GLN A 14 10.40 7.80 19.09
CA GLN A 14 11.03 6.49 18.94
C GLN A 14 10.94 6.01 17.49
N CYS A 15 9.77 6.14 16.86
CA CYS A 15 9.58 5.76 15.46
C CYS A 15 10.50 6.54 14.52
N SER A 16 10.71 7.84 14.75
CA SER A 16 11.65 8.65 13.99
C SER A 16 13.09 8.16 14.14
N ARG A 17 13.53 7.81 15.36
CA ARG A 17 14.85 7.21 15.59
C ARG A 17 14.98 5.84 14.91
N ASP A 18 13.96 5.00 15.03
CA ASP A 18 13.94 3.68 14.41
C ASP A 18 14.01 3.77 12.88
N LEU A 19 13.26 4.70 12.27
CA LEU A 19 13.35 4.99 10.84
C LEU A 19 14.76 5.41 10.43
N ALA A 20 15.38 6.33 11.17
CA ALA A 20 16.73 6.82 10.85
C ALA A 20 17.80 5.74 11.00
N GLN A 21 17.66 4.84 11.98
CA GLN A 21 18.66 3.81 12.27
C GLN A 21 18.45 2.51 11.48
N HIS A 22 17.21 2.11 11.24
CA HIS A 22 16.86 0.79 10.69
C HIS A 22 16.14 0.85 9.34
N GLY A 23 15.72 2.03 8.88
CA GLY A 23 14.95 2.21 7.65
C GLY A 23 13.46 1.89 7.78
N TYR A 24 12.97 1.50 8.96
CA TYR A 24 11.56 1.26 9.25
C TYR A 24 11.25 1.46 10.74
N CYS A 25 9.98 1.67 11.07
CA CYS A 25 9.48 1.68 12.44
C CYS A 25 8.10 1.02 12.52
N LEU A 26 7.68 0.62 13.73
CA LEU A 26 6.34 0.08 13.99
C LEU A 26 5.58 1.05 14.92
N PHE A 27 4.70 1.87 14.36
CA PHE A 27 3.88 2.78 15.16
C PHE A 27 2.64 2.03 15.69
N ARG A 28 2.57 1.88 17.01
CA ARG A 28 1.48 1.18 17.68
C ARG A 28 0.24 2.05 17.72
N ASP A 29 -0.93 1.43 17.57
CA ASP A 29 -2.23 2.10 17.68
C ASP A 29 -2.35 3.29 16.69
N ALA A 30 -1.79 3.09 15.49
CA ALA A 30 -1.65 4.14 14.47
C ALA A 30 -2.98 4.74 13.99
N LEU A 31 -4.09 4.01 14.17
CA LEU A 31 -5.44 4.43 13.82
C LEU A 31 -6.36 4.06 14.98
N ALA A 32 -7.31 4.94 15.30
CA ALA A 32 -8.41 4.61 16.19
C ALA A 32 -9.37 3.61 15.54
N ASP A 33 -10.14 2.88 16.35
CA ASP A 33 -11.04 1.81 15.88
C ASP A 33 -12.08 2.33 14.89
N ASP A 34 -12.62 3.52 15.11
CA ASP A 34 -13.59 4.16 14.22
C ASP A 34 -12.98 4.52 12.87
N GLN A 35 -11.75 5.07 12.86
CA GLN A 35 -11.00 5.37 11.63
C GLN A 35 -10.70 4.08 10.85
N LEU A 36 -10.23 3.04 11.54
CA LEU A 36 -9.93 1.74 10.94
C LEU A 36 -11.19 1.11 10.34
N ASN A 37 -12.31 1.13 11.06
CA ASN A 37 -13.58 0.58 10.60
C ASN A 37 -14.13 1.36 9.39
N ALA A 38 -14.06 2.69 9.41
CA ALA A 38 -14.48 3.52 8.28
C ALA A 38 -13.65 3.26 7.02
N LEU A 39 -12.32 3.16 7.16
CA LEU A 39 -11.40 2.83 6.06
C LEU A 39 -11.69 1.44 5.51
N ARG A 40 -11.85 0.43 6.38
CA ARG A 40 -12.14 -0.94 5.97
C ARG A 40 -13.46 -1.02 5.21
N THR A 41 -14.54 -0.47 5.77
CA THR A 41 -15.86 -0.46 5.13
C THR A 41 -15.79 0.16 3.75
N ARG A 42 -15.23 1.37 3.64
CA ARG A 42 -15.17 2.07 2.36
C ARG A 42 -14.30 1.36 1.33
N LEU A 43 -13.16 0.78 1.76
CA LEU A 43 -12.29 0.01 0.88
C LEU A 43 -12.99 -1.25 0.37
N THR A 44 -13.67 -1.99 1.25
CA THR A 44 -14.42 -3.20 0.88
C THR A 44 -15.54 -2.89 -0.11
N GLU A 45 -16.35 -1.87 0.15
CA GLU A 45 -17.39 -1.42 -0.78
C GLU A 45 -16.84 -1.09 -2.17
N GLN A 46 -15.74 -0.33 -2.22
CA GLN A 46 -15.12 0.09 -3.46
C GLN A 46 -14.54 -1.11 -4.23
N ALA A 47 -13.87 -2.02 -3.53
CA ALA A 47 -13.31 -3.23 -4.11
C ALA A 47 -14.40 -4.15 -4.69
N LEU A 48 -15.52 -4.31 -3.98
CA LEU A 48 -16.68 -5.08 -4.44
C LEU A 48 -17.31 -4.44 -5.68
N ALA A 49 -17.51 -3.12 -5.68
CA ALA A 49 -18.07 -2.40 -6.82
C ALA A 49 -17.19 -2.54 -8.07
N GLU A 50 -15.86 -2.52 -7.93
CA GLU A 50 -14.93 -2.74 -9.05
C GLU A 50 -15.02 -4.15 -9.61
N LYS A 51 -15.15 -5.18 -8.74
CA LYS A 51 -15.38 -6.55 -9.18
C LYS A 51 -16.70 -6.68 -9.93
N GLN A 52 -17.80 -6.16 -9.39
CA GLN A 52 -19.13 -6.23 -9.98
C GLN A 52 -19.21 -5.53 -11.35
N LYS A 53 -18.42 -4.47 -11.56
CA LYS A 53 -18.35 -3.74 -12.83
C LYS A 53 -17.31 -4.30 -13.81
N GLY A 54 -16.57 -5.35 -13.45
CA GLY A 54 -15.50 -5.90 -14.28
C GLY A 54 -14.28 -4.96 -14.42
N LEU A 55 -14.08 -4.05 -13.46
CA LEU A 55 -12.99 -3.06 -13.43
C LEU A 55 -11.85 -3.45 -12.48
N SER A 56 -12.00 -4.55 -11.71
CA SER A 56 -10.99 -4.98 -10.75
C SER A 56 -9.69 -5.38 -11.44
N PHE A 57 -8.56 -4.88 -10.95
CA PHE A 57 -7.23 -5.38 -11.28
C PHE A 57 -6.77 -6.38 -10.22
N GLN A 58 -6.42 -7.60 -10.62
CA GLN A 58 -6.06 -8.68 -9.69
C GLN A 58 -4.76 -9.37 -10.12
N ASP A 59 -3.70 -9.20 -9.31
CA ASP A 59 -2.36 -9.78 -9.52
C ASP A 59 -1.99 -10.81 -8.43
N GLY A 60 -0.72 -11.22 -8.39
CA GLY A 60 -0.19 -12.11 -7.33
C GLY A 60 -0.44 -13.60 -7.57
N GLY A 61 -0.87 -13.98 -8.78
CA GLY A 61 -0.91 -15.36 -9.24
C GLY A 61 0.47 -15.90 -9.66
N PRO A 62 0.66 -17.23 -9.80
CA PRO A 62 1.96 -17.85 -10.08
C PRO A 62 2.64 -17.40 -11.38
N THR A 63 1.87 -16.95 -12.36
CA THR A 63 2.34 -16.50 -13.68
C THR A 63 2.35 -14.99 -13.82
N GLN A 64 1.98 -14.25 -12.77
CA GLN A 64 1.86 -12.80 -12.78
C GLN A 64 3.01 -12.18 -11.98
N ASN A 65 3.84 -11.37 -12.65
CA ASN A 65 4.87 -10.57 -11.99
C ASN A 65 4.49 -9.10 -12.00
N TRP A 66 4.68 -8.42 -10.87
CA TRP A 66 4.54 -6.97 -10.80
C TRP A 66 5.53 -6.30 -11.76
N GLY A 67 5.06 -5.35 -12.56
CA GLY A 67 5.84 -4.66 -13.59
C GLY A 67 5.78 -5.31 -14.98
N ASP A 68 5.33 -6.57 -15.10
CA ASP A 68 5.19 -7.28 -16.38
C ASP A 68 3.85 -6.97 -17.08
N PHE A 69 3.53 -5.69 -17.23
CA PHE A 69 2.22 -5.25 -17.71
C PHE A 69 2.04 -5.35 -19.23
N ARG A 70 3.12 -5.59 -19.97
CA ARG A 70 3.14 -5.53 -21.44
C ARG A 70 3.64 -6.85 -22.03
N ASP A 71 3.14 -7.20 -23.21
CA ASP A 71 3.62 -8.35 -23.98
C ASP A 71 4.94 -8.04 -24.71
N SER A 72 5.49 -9.03 -25.42
CA SER A 72 6.71 -8.87 -26.22
C SER A 72 6.59 -7.84 -27.35
N ARG A 73 5.37 -7.42 -27.69
CA ARG A 73 5.06 -6.37 -28.68
C ARG A 73 4.75 -5.03 -28.01
N GLY A 74 4.85 -4.95 -26.68
CA GLY A 74 4.58 -3.74 -25.90
C GLY A 74 3.10 -3.49 -25.62
N ALA A 75 2.18 -4.38 -25.99
CA ALA A 75 0.75 -4.20 -25.75
C ALA A 75 0.38 -4.54 -24.30
N LEU A 76 -0.57 -3.81 -23.70
CA LEU A 76 -1.02 -4.08 -22.33
C LEU A 76 -1.70 -5.44 -22.21
N ARG A 77 -1.31 -6.22 -21.21
CA ARG A 77 -1.84 -7.57 -20.90
C ARG A 77 -2.93 -7.53 -19.84
N ALA A 78 -3.86 -6.58 -19.94
CA ALA A 78 -4.87 -6.35 -18.88
C ALA A 78 -5.71 -7.60 -18.55
N GLN A 79 -5.97 -8.46 -19.53
CA GLN A 79 -6.75 -9.69 -19.39
C GLN A 79 -6.07 -10.72 -18.47
N GLU A 80 -4.76 -10.65 -18.34
CA GLU A 80 -3.99 -11.54 -17.47
C GLU A 80 -4.11 -11.18 -15.99
N PHE A 81 -4.47 -9.94 -15.67
CA PHE A 81 -4.57 -9.46 -14.28
C PHE A 81 -6.00 -9.55 -13.75
N THR A 82 -6.53 -10.77 -13.78
CA THR A 82 -7.89 -11.09 -13.31
C THR A 82 -7.87 -12.29 -12.37
N GLU A 83 -8.94 -12.46 -11.58
CA GLU A 83 -9.12 -13.61 -10.70
C GLU A 83 -9.15 -14.94 -11.48
N ALA A 84 -9.80 -14.94 -12.65
CA ALA A 84 -9.88 -16.11 -13.53
C ALA A 84 -8.50 -16.58 -14.03
N GLN A 85 -7.53 -15.66 -14.12
CA GLN A 85 -6.14 -15.96 -14.49
C GLN A 85 -5.24 -16.22 -13.26
N GLY A 86 -5.84 -16.42 -12.10
CA GLY A 86 -5.13 -16.76 -10.86
C GLY A 86 -4.74 -15.56 -10.00
N GLY A 87 -5.17 -14.34 -10.33
CA GLY A 87 -4.96 -13.15 -9.49
C GLY A 87 -5.63 -13.30 -8.12
N ARG A 88 -4.88 -13.11 -7.05
CA ARG A 88 -5.36 -13.23 -5.65
C ARG A 88 -5.24 -11.94 -4.87
N ASN A 89 -4.37 -11.03 -5.27
CA ASN A 89 -4.28 -9.70 -4.72
C ASN A 89 -5.11 -8.73 -5.56
N GLN A 90 -6.19 -8.18 -5.01
CA GLN A 90 -6.91 -7.10 -5.67
C GLN A 90 -6.24 -5.77 -5.34
N ARG A 91 -5.92 -4.98 -6.37
CA ARG A 91 -5.41 -3.62 -6.21
C ARG A 91 -6.51 -2.61 -6.46
N VAL A 92 -6.72 -1.73 -5.50
CA VAL A 92 -7.65 -0.61 -5.60
C VAL A 92 -6.84 0.67 -5.83
N TRP A 93 -6.89 1.16 -7.06
CA TRP A 93 -6.14 2.33 -7.51
C TRP A 93 -6.80 3.65 -7.09
N MET A 94 -6.04 4.75 -7.05
CA MET A 94 -6.57 6.12 -6.94
C MET A 94 -7.52 6.34 -5.76
N LEU A 95 -7.14 5.92 -4.54
CA LEU A 95 -8.00 6.01 -3.36
C LEU A 95 -8.42 7.45 -3.02
N VAL A 96 -7.61 8.45 -3.38
CA VAL A 96 -7.92 9.88 -3.20
C VAL A 96 -9.28 10.25 -3.81
N ASN A 97 -9.67 9.59 -4.91
CA ASN A 97 -10.92 9.84 -5.63
C ASN A 97 -12.09 8.98 -5.12
N LYS A 98 -11.86 8.15 -4.10
CA LYS A 98 -12.77 7.05 -3.74
C LYS A 98 -13.40 7.21 -2.36
N GLY A 99 -13.16 8.31 -1.65
CA GLY A 99 -13.86 8.62 -0.40
C GLY A 99 -13.11 9.63 0.45
N ALA A 100 -13.84 10.38 1.28
CA ALA A 100 -13.24 11.33 2.21
C ALA A 100 -12.25 10.65 3.17
N VAL A 101 -12.63 9.47 3.70
CA VAL A 101 -11.81 8.70 4.65
C VAL A 101 -10.37 8.42 4.16
N PHE A 102 -10.17 8.23 2.86
CA PHE A 102 -8.83 8.02 2.29
C PHE A 102 -8.02 9.31 2.22
N ARG A 103 -8.67 10.46 2.01
CA ARG A 103 -8.01 11.77 2.06
C ARG A 103 -7.70 12.17 3.49
N ASP A 104 -8.59 11.88 4.43
CA ASP A 104 -8.40 12.16 5.85
C ASP A 104 -7.17 11.41 6.39
N LEU A 105 -6.96 10.16 5.93
CA LEU A 105 -5.78 9.37 6.25
C LEU A 105 -4.46 10.04 5.82
N LEU A 106 -4.43 10.75 4.69
CA LEU A 106 -3.25 11.49 4.24
C LEU A 106 -2.90 12.67 5.15
N GLY A 107 -3.89 13.20 5.88
CA GLY A 107 -3.71 14.24 6.89
C GLY A 107 -3.37 13.71 8.28
N HIS A 108 -3.27 12.39 8.46
CA HIS A 108 -3.05 11.80 9.78
C HIS A 108 -1.75 12.29 10.42
N ARG A 109 -1.83 12.82 11.64
CA ARG A 109 -0.72 13.49 12.33
C ARG A 109 0.56 12.65 12.35
N ALA A 110 0.46 11.39 12.74
CA ALA A 110 1.62 10.49 12.80
C ALA A 110 2.29 10.31 11.43
N VAL A 111 1.49 10.18 10.36
CA VAL A 111 2.00 10.04 8.99
C VAL A 111 2.72 11.32 8.58
N ARG A 112 2.09 12.48 8.80
CA ARG A 112 2.68 13.78 8.46
C ARG A 112 4.00 14.03 9.20
N GLU A 113 4.04 13.80 10.52
CA GLU A 113 5.26 14.03 11.31
C GLU A 113 6.41 13.10 10.87
N LEU A 114 6.15 11.81 10.66
CA LEU A 114 7.20 10.86 10.25
C LEU A 114 7.68 11.13 8.82
N VAL A 115 6.78 11.40 7.87
CA VAL A 115 7.15 11.70 6.48
C VAL A 115 7.89 13.02 6.38
N THR A 116 7.43 14.07 7.07
CA THR A 116 8.14 15.36 7.15
C THR A 116 9.53 15.20 7.76
N GLY A 117 9.68 14.35 8.79
CA GLY A 117 10.98 14.05 9.38
C GLY A 117 11.98 13.39 8.41
N VAL A 118 11.50 12.70 7.38
CA VAL A 118 12.35 12.01 6.39
C VAL A 118 12.58 12.84 5.14
N LEU A 119 11.54 13.49 4.61
CA LEU A 119 11.56 14.18 3.32
C LEU A 119 11.65 15.71 3.43
N GLY A 120 11.54 16.26 4.64
CA GLY A 120 11.43 17.70 4.89
C GLY A 120 10.01 18.22 4.68
N ASP A 121 9.88 19.56 4.62
CA ASP A 121 8.57 20.22 4.62
C ASP A 121 7.83 20.15 3.27
N HIS A 122 8.55 19.82 2.19
CA HIS A 122 8.02 19.85 0.83
C HIS A 122 8.11 18.46 0.19
N TYR A 123 6.97 17.78 0.15
CA TYR A 123 6.81 16.51 -0.56
C TYR A 123 5.43 16.42 -1.22
N LEU A 124 5.37 15.63 -2.28
CA LEU A 124 4.16 15.35 -3.04
C LEU A 124 3.73 13.90 -2.79
N LEU A 125 2.41 13.69 -2.86
CA LEU A 125 1.86 12.35 -2.91
C LEU A 125 2.07 11.76 -4.30
N SER A 126 2.90 10.71 -4.41
CA SER A 126 3.10 9.99 -5.68
C SER A 126 1.92 9.06 -5.98
N SER A 127 1.51 8.24 -5.01
CA SER A 127 0.39 7.31 -5.17
C SER A 127 -0.30 7.03 -3.84
N HIS A 128 -1.60 6.71 -3.90
CA HIS A 128 -2.37 6.24 -2.74
C HIS A 128 -3.33 5.15 -3.18
N THR A 129 -3.01 3.92 -2.80
CA THR A 129 -3.62 2.68 -3.29
C THR A 129 -3.82 1.70 -2.14
N ALA A 130 -4.66 0.69 -2.34
CA ALA A 130 -4.79 -0.42 -1.40
C ALA A 130 -4.59 -1.76 -2.10
N ASN A 131 -4.10 -2.73 -1.34
CA ASN A 131 -3.93 -4.11 -1.75
C ASN A 131 -4.78 -5.00 -0.82
N ILE A 132 -5.60 -5.86 -1.41
CA ILE A 132 -6.40 -6.87 -0.69
C ILE A 132 -5.84 -8.22 -1.07
N ALA A 133 -4.95 -8.75 -0.22
CA ALA A 133 -4.30 -10.05 -0.40
C ALA A 133 -5.24 -11.18 0.05
N ASN A 134 -5.86 -11.88 -0.90
CA ASN A 134 -6.68 -13.06 -0.60
C ASN A 134 -5.81 -14.33 -0.47
N PRO A 135 -6.34 -15.39 0.16
CA PRO A 135 -5.65 -16.69 0.24
C PRO A 135 -5.21 -17.21 -1.13
N GLY A 136 -4.05 -17.88 -1.16
CA GLY A 136 -3.47 -18.46 -2.37
C GLY A 136 -2.59 -17.50 -3.19
N GLY A 137 -2.37 -16.27 -2.72
CA GLY A 137 -1.38 -15.37 -3.33
C GLY A 137 0.06 -15.89 -3.17
N VAL A 138 0.90 -15.57 -4.16
CA VAL A 138 2.32 -15.93 -4.14
C VAL A 138 3.13 -14.85 -3.43
N VAL A 139 4.11 -15.27 -2.61
CA VAL A 139 5.02 -14.38 -1.90
C VAL A 139 5.84 -13.57 -2.91
N MET A 140 5.93 -12.25 -2.68
CA MET A 140 6.78 -11.38 -3.51
C MET A 140 8.26 -11.68 -3.23
N ARG A 141 9.07 -11.62 -4.29
CA ARG A 141 10.54 -11.66 -4.17
C ARG A 141 11.01 -10.47 -3.33
N LEU A 142 12.16 -10.58 -2.66
CA LEU A 142 12.76 -9.44 -1.97
C LEU A 142 13.02 -8.30 -2.96
N HIS A 143 12.58 -7.10 -2.62
CA HIS A 143 12.68 -5.90 -3.45
C HIS A 143 12.71 -4.64 -2.58
N THR A 144 13.03 -3.51 -3.21
CA THR A 144 12.84 -2.17 -2.64
C THR A 144 11.76 -1.44 -3.42
N ASP A 145 10.91 -0.70 -2.73
CA ASP A 145 9.88 0.15 -3.36
C ASP A 145 10.45 1.48 -3.89
N GLN A 146 11.75 1.70 -3.69
CA GLN A 146 12.49 2.83 -4.25
C GLN A 146 12.68 2.63 -5.75
N TRP A 147 12.01 3.47 -6.56
CA TRP A 147 12.38 3.67 -7.96
C TRP A 147 13.58 4.62 -8.06
N TRP A 148 13.84 5.21 -9.22
CA TRP A 148 14.86 6.25 -9.32
C TRP A 148 14.52 7.44 -8.41
N MET A 149 15.39 7.72 -7.43
CA MET A 149 15.40 8.92 -6.61
C MET A 149 16.57 9.78 -7.13
N PRO A 150 16.33 11.00 -7.66
CA PRO A 150 17.40 11.88 -8.13
C PRO A 150 18.48 12.13 -7.08
#